data_AF-A0A1Y4U0F8-F1
#
_entry.id   AF-A0A1Y4U0F8-F1
#
_cell.length_a   1.000
_cell.length_b   1.000
_cell.length_c   1.000
_cell.angle_alpha   90.00
_cell.angle_beta   90.00
_cell.angle_gamma   90.00
#
_symmetry.space_group_name_H-M   'P 1'
#
loop_
_entity.id
_entity.type
_entity.pdbx_description
1 polymer ?
#
loop_
_entity_poly.entity_id
_entity_poly.type
_entity_poly.pdbx_seq_one_letter_code
_entity_poly.pdbx_strand_id
1 'polypeptide(L)' 'MAQHTATDYFKRTIQHYLEGRAQEDELFRPRYENPKKNIDECCDYILDSVYKSGRNGFADDEIYALVLQPLPTLSSR' A
#
# COMPACT_ATOMS: atom_id res chain seq x y z
N MET A 1 10.36 -19.85 -5.45
CA MET A 1 10.02 -18.78 -4.48
C MET A 1 8.54 -18.50 -4.67
N ALA A 2 7.72 -18.65 -3.63
CA ALA A 2 6.29 -18.39 -3.76
C ALA A 2 6.10 -16.89 -4.03
N GLN A 3 5.50 -16.55 -5.17
CA GLN A 3 5.09 -15.19 -5.48
C GLN A 3 3.96 -14.84 -4.51
N HIS A 4 4.22 -14.00 -3.50
CA HIS A 4 3.17 -13.48 -2.64
C HIS A 4 2.43 -12.38 -3.41
N THR A 5 1.52 -12.78 -4.30
CA THR A 5 0.65 -11.84 -5.03
C THR A 5 -0.57 -11.50 -4.19
N ALA A 6 -0.83 -10.20 -4.04
CA ALA A 6 -2.05 -9.73 -3.42
C ALA A 6 -3.31 -10.22 -4.15
N THR A 7 -4.32 -10.61 -3.38
CA THR A 7 -5.63 -10.98 -3.93
C THR A 7 -6.36 -9.74 -4.47
N ASP A 8 -7.24 -9.91 -5.44
CA ASP A 8 -8.04 -8.80 -5.98
C ASP A 8 -8.90 -8.13 -4.91
N TYR A 9 -9.36 -8.91 -3.93
CA TYR A 9 -10.10 -8.39 -2.78
C TYR A 9 -9.24 -7.46 -1.93
N PHE A 10 -7.99 -7.85 -1.65
CA PHE A 10 -7.06 -7.03 -0.90
C PHE A 10 -6.74 -5.72 -1.66
N LYS A 11 -6.45 -5.82 -2.96
CA LYS A 11 -6.20 -4.64 -3.81
C LYS A 11 -7.36 -3.65 -3.78
N ARG A 12 -8.60 -4.14 -3.95
CA ARG A 12 -9.82 -3.30 -3.86
C ARG A 12 -9.99 -2.65 -2.49
N THR A 13 -9.67 -3.37 -1.42
CA THR A 13 -9.78 -2.84 -0.04
C THR A 13 -8.79 -1.68 0.17
N ILE A 14 -7.53 -1.86 -0.24
CA ILE A 14 -6.51 -0.79 -0.15
C ILE A 14 -6.88 0.39 -1.06
N GLN A 15 -7.39 0.11 -2.27
CA GLN A 15 -7.82 1.16 -3.20
C GLN A 15 -8.97 1.99 -2.62
N HIS A 16 -10.00 1.36 -2.05
CA HIS A 16 -11.10 2.08 -1.42
C HIS A 16 -10.64 2.93 -0.23
N TYR A 17 -9.73 2.42 0.59
CA TYR A 17 -9.16 3.21 1.69
C TYR A 17 -8.41 4.45 1.19
N LEU A 18 -7.58 4.27 0.15
CA LEU A 18 -6.82 5.35 -0.47
C LEU A 18 -7.72 6.40 -1.12
N GLU A 19 -8.79 5.97 -1.79
CA GLU A 19 -9.77 6.84 -2.41
C GLU A 19 -10.53 7.67 -1.36
N GLY A 20 -10.98 7.03 -0.27
CA GLY A 20 -11.61 7.75 0.85
C GLY A 20 -10.67 8.78 1.47
N ARG A 21 -9.40 8.43 1.68
CA ARG A 21 -8.38 9.37 2.14
C ARG A 21 -8.13 10.51 1.16
N ALA A 22 -8.14 10.27 -0.16
CA ALA A 22 -7.99 11.31 -1.17
C ALA A 22 -9.21 12.24 -1.27
N GLN A 23 -10.40 11.76 -0.87
CA GLN A 23 -11.61 12.58 -0.77
C GLN A 23 -11.61 13.44 0.49
N GLU A 24 -11.11 12.92 1.61
CA GLU A 24 -11.04 13.62 2.89
C GLU A 24 -9.84 14.58 3.01
N ASP A 25 -8.68 14.21 2.47
CA ASP A 25 -7.42 14.95 2.55
C ASP A 25 -6.99 15.45 1.16
N GLU A 26 -7.28 16.73 0.90
CA GLU A 26 -6.92 17.41 -0.35
C GLU A 26 -5.41 17.46 -0.61
N LEU A 27 -4.56 17.42 0.44
CA LEU A 27 -3.10 17.40 0.30
C LEU A 27 -2.61 15.99 -0.07
N PHE A 28 -3.36 14.95 0.30
CA PHE A 28 -3.08 13.57 -0.08
C PHE A 28 -3.54 13.25 -1.50
N ARG A 29 -4.63 13.88 -1.98
CA ARG A 29 -5.20 13.67 -3.32
C ARG A 29 -4.18 13.71 -4.48
N PRO A 30 -3.31 14.73 -4.64
CA PRO A 30 -2.30 14.73 -5.71
C PRO A 30 -1.27 13.60 -5.57
N ARG A 31 -1.09 13.06 -4.36
CA ARG A 31 -0.21 11.92 -4.09
C ARG A 31 -0.87 10.59 -4.48
N TYR A 32 -2.19 10.49 -4.38
CA TYR A 32 -2.99 9.37 -4.86
C TYR A 32 -3.13 9.37 -6.39
N GLU A 33 -3.39 10.52 -6.99
CA GLU A 33 -3.53 10.70 -8.45
C GLU A 33 -2.20 10.58 -9.21
N ASN A 34 -1.08 10.35 -8.51
CA ASN A 34 0.22 10.20 -9.13
C ASN A 34 0.27 8.92 -10.00
N PRO A 35 0.40 9.03 -11.33
CA PRO A 35 0.41 7.87 -12.23
C PRO A 35 1.62 6.95 -12.03
N LYS A 36 2.63 7.38 -11.26
CA LYS A 36 3.77 6.55 -10.85
C LYS A 36 3.48 5.64 -9.67
N LYS A 37 2.35 5.79 -8.98
CA LYS A 37 1.93 4.87 -7.91
C LYS A 37 0.98 3.82 -8.48
N ASN A 38 1.40 2.56 -8.45
CA ASN A 38 0.54 1.43 -8.78
C ASN A 38 0.01 0.76 -7.49
N ILE A 39 -1.28 0.40 -7.48
CA ILE A 39 -1.89 -0.35 -6.39
C ILE A 39 -1.21 -1.71 -6.18
N ASP A 40 -0.73 -2.33 -7.26
CA ASP A 40 0.01 -3.61 -7.19
C ASP A 40 1.31 -3.45 -6.39
N GLU A 41 2.13 -2.45 -6.71
CA GLU A 41 3.38 -2.17 -5.99
C GLU A 41 3.13 -1.79 -4.52
N CYS A 42 2.03 -1.10 -4.24
CA CYS A 42 1.65 -0.76 -2.88
C CYS A 42 1.29 -2.02 -2.09
N CYS A 43 0.52 -2.93 -2.68
CA CYS A 43 0.18 -4.20 -2.05
C CYS A 43 1.41 -5.10 -1.88
N ASP A 44 2.29 -5.16 -2.86
CA ASP A 44 3.55 -5.92 -2.79
C ASP A 44 4.44 -5.40 -1.65
N TYR A 45 4.54 -4.07 -1.49
CA TYR A 45 5.27 -3.46 -0.39
C TYR A 45 4.68 -3.81 0.99
N ILE A 46 3.35 -3.82 1.13
CA ILE A 46 2.68 -4.21 2.36
C ILE A 46 2.99 -5.68 2.69
N LEU A 47 2.87 -6.58 1.69
CA LEU A 47 3.14 -8.00 1.87
C LEU A 47 4.60 -8.27 2.23
N ASP A 48 5.54 -7.57 1.58
CA ASP A 48 6.97 -7.67 1.88
C ASP A 48 7.29 -7.11 3.29
N SER A 49 6.60 -6.06 3.72
CA SER A 49 6.71 -5.52 5.08
C SER A 49 6.18 -6.50 6.13
N VAL A 50 5.04 -7.15 5.89
CA VAL A 50 4.49 -8.21 6.76
C VAL A 50 5.48 -9.37 6.85
N TYR A 51 5.96 -9.85 5.70
CA TYR A 51 6.92 -10.95 5.63
C TYR A 51 8.21 -10.64 6.40
N LYS A 52 8.80 -9.46 6.18
CA LYS A 52 10.01 -9.01 6.89
C LYS A 52 9.81 -8.84 8.38
N SER A 53 8.60 -8.51 8.83
CA SER A 53 8.30 -8.36 10.25
C SER A 53 8.25 -9.69 11.02
N GLY A 54 8.17 -10.82 10.32
CA GLY A 54 8.01 -12.15 10.93
C GLY A 54 6.64 -12.36 11.57
N ARG A 55 5.66 -11.48 11.28
CA ARG A 55 4.27 -11.58 11.75
C ARG A 55 3.39 -12.18 10.65
N ASN A 56 2.33 -12.88 11.04
CA ASN A 56 1.36 -13.46 10.10
C ASN A 56 0.36 -12.44 9.52
N GLY A 57 0.46 -11.17 9.92
CA GLY A 57 -0.41 -10.09 9.49
C GLY A 57 -0.21 -8.84 10.35
N PHE A 58 -0.73 -7.71 9.87
CA PHE A 58 -0.85 -6.46 10.60
C PHE A 58 -2.34 -6.15 10.82
N ALA A 59 -2.65 -5.37 11.86
CA ALA A 59 -3.99 -4.82 12.00
C ALA A 59 -4.27 -3.79 10.89
N ASP A 60 -5.54 -3.52 10.59
CA ASP A 60 -5.94 -2.60 9.51
C ASP A 60 -5.28 -1.21 9.67
N ASP A 61 -5.21 -0.69 10.90
CA ASP A 61 -4.56 0.59 11.21
C ASP A 61 -3.06 0.60 10.86
N GLU A 62 -2.37 -0.52 11.08
CA GLU A 62 -0.95 -0.70 10.75
C GLU A 62 -0.76 -0.79 9.22
N ILE A 63 -1.63 -1.50 8.51
CA ILE A 63 -1.65 -1.58 7.04
C ILE A 63 -1.85 -0.17 6.44
N TYR A 64 -2.82 0.58 6.97
CA TYR A 64 -3.14 1.92 6.52
C TYR A 64 -2.01 2.92 6.78
N ALA A 65 -1.30 2.81 7.90
CA ALA A 65 -0.11 3.60 8.17
C ALA A 65 1.02 3.32 7.16
N LEU A 66 1.21 2.06 6.76
CA LEU A 66 2.21 1.68 5.75
C LEU A 66 1.87 2.22 4.36
N VAL A 67 0.59 2.31 4.01
CA VAL A 67 0.12 2.84 2.72
C VAL A 67 0.28 4.36 2.61
N LEU A 68 0.14 5.07 3.74
CA LEU A 68 0.29 6.52 3.81
C LEU A 68 1.76 6.97 3.72
N GLN A 69 2.71 6.08 4.03
CA GLN A 69 4.13 6.40 3.93
C GLN A 69 4.56 6.62 2.46
N PRO A 70 5.47 7.57 2.18
CA PRO A 70 6.06 7.66 0.85
C PRO A 70 6.82 6.36 0.56
N LEU A 71 6.39 5.64 -0.48
CA LEU A 71 7.15 4.52 -1.02
C LEU A 71 8.59 5.01 -1.20
N PRO A 72 9.60 4.38 -0.56
CA PRO A 72 10.98 4.67 -0.90
C PRO A 72 11.10 4.30 -2.38
N THR A 73 11.32 5.32 -3.22
CA THR A 73 11.63 5.13 -4.63
C THR A 73 12.65 3.99 -4.71
N LEU A 74 12.33 2.95 -5.49
CA LEU A 74 13.22 1.86 -5.92
C LEU A 74 14.41 2.45 -6.72
N SER A 75 15.23 3.28 -6.09
CA SER A 75 16.43 3.90 -6.65
C SER A 75 17.66 3.65 -5.79
N SER A 76 17.57 2.77 -4.78
CA SER A 76 18.75 2.27 -4.08
C SER A 76 18.46 0.92 -3.42
N ARG A 77 18.39 -0.13 -4.24
CA ARG A 77 18.79 -1.49 -3.90
C ARG A 77 18.99 -2.30 -5.16
#